data_AF-A0A383CTK7-F1
#
_entry.id   AF-A0A383CTK7-F1
#
_cell.length_a   1.000
_cell.length_b   1.000
_cell.length_c   1.000
_cell.angle_alpha   90.00
_cell.angle_beta   90.00
_cell.angle_gamma   90.00
#
_symmetry.space_group_name_H-M   'P 1'
#
loop_
_entity.id
_entity.type
_entity.pdbx_description
1 polymer ?
#
loop_
_entity_poly.entity_id
_entity_poly.type
_entity_poly.pdbx_seq_one_letter_code
_entity_poly.pdbx_strand_id
1 'polypeptide(L)'
;DTDYIVRDNKVQIIDEFTGRALEGRRFSDGLHQAIEAKEKVEIQSENQTLASITYQNYFRLYEKLSGMTGTAMTEAEEFYDIYKLRTVAIPTNALMIRNDVNDQIFRTENEKYKAIINKIKNCNETNQPVLVGTTSIEKSEKISQLLKEKKIRHNVLNAKNHEREAQIIAEAGKLEATTIATNMAGRGTDIQLGGNQSNLSKKELDEKRDLILKEKNEVIKKGGLYVIGTERHESRRI
;
A
#
# COMPACT_ATOMS: atom_id res chain seq x y z
N ASP A 1 27.72 -17.82 16.41
CA ASP A 1 27.67 -16.36 16.14
C ASP A 1 27.16 -16.00 14.74
N THR A 2 26.73 -16.97 13.91
CA THR A 2 26.17 -16.68 12.57
C THR A 2 24.64 -16.57 12.62
N ASP A 3 23.96 -17.56 13.21
CA ASP A 3 22.48 -17.65 13.17
C ASP A 3 21.81 -17.01 14.40
N TYR A 4 22.57 -16.84 15.48
CA TYR A 4 22.14 -16.21 16.72
C TYR A 4 23.32 -15.61 17.48
N ILE A 5 23.03 -14.68 18.37
CA ILE A 5 23.94 -14.14 19.38
C ILE A 5 23.33 -14.25 20.77
N VAL A 6 24.20 -14.28 21.77
CA VAL A 6 23.81 -14.21 23.19
C VAL A 6 24.08 -12.79 23.67
N ARG A 7 23.03 -12.09 24.11
CA ARG A 7 23.13 -10.72 24.65
C ARG A 7 22.16 -10.56 25.81
N ASP A 8 22.60 -9.90 26.88
CA ASP A 8 21.80 -9.66 28.09
C ASP A 8 21.16 -10.95 28.67
N ASN A 9 21.95 -12.03 28.67
CA ASN A 9 21.52 -13.37 29.12
C ASN A 9 20.33 -13.96 28.33
N LYS A 10 20.18 -13.56 27.05
CA LYS A 10 19.13 -14.04 26.14
C LYS A 10 19.72 -14.40 24.77
N VAL A 11 19.18 -15.44 24.15
CA VAL A 11 19.47 -15.79 22.75
C VAL A 11 18.65 -14.88 21.84
N GLN A 12 19.31 -14.18 20.92
CA GLN A 12 18.67 -13.36 19.89
C GLN A 12 19.04 -13.92 18.51
N ILE A 13 18.02 -14.20 17.70
CA ILE A 13 18.21 -14.71 16.34
C ILE A 13 18.74 -13.59 15.46
N ILE A 14 19.72 -13.90 14.61
CA ILE A 14 20.21 -12.97 13.60
C ILE A 14 19.51 -13.27 12.27
N ASP A 15 18.99 -12.22 11.65
CA ASP A 15 18.51 -12.29 10.27
C ASP A 15 19.70 -12.49 9.33
N GLU A 16 19.74 -13.61 8.61
CA GLU A 16 20.80 -13.94 7.65
C GLU A 16 21.00 -12.86 6.56
N PHE A 17 19.94 -12.13 6.21
CA PHE A 17 20.00 -11.14 5.13
C PHE A 17 20.42 -9.74 5.62
N THR A 18 20.03 -9.37 6.84
CA THR A 18 20.27 -8.02 7.36
C THR A 18 21.36 -7.95 8.43
N GLY A 19 21.78 -9.10 8.98
CA GLY A 19 22.72 -9.20 10.09
C GLY A 19 22.20 -8.59 11.40
N ARG A 20 20.90 -8.26 11.47
CA ARG A 20 20.29 -7.62 12.63
C ARG A 20 19.69 -8.65 13.58
N ALA A 21 19.72 -8.34 14.87
CA ALA A 21 19.03 -9.11 15.89
C ALA A 21 17.51 -8.93 15.74
N LEU A 22 16.79 -10.05 15.64
CA LEU A 22 15.33 -10.13 15.57
C LEU A 22 14.76 -10.30 16.98
N GLU A 23 14.55 -9.19 17.69
CA GLU A 23 13.96 -9.21 19.03
C GLU A 23 12.54 -9.83 19.02
N GLY A 24 12.27 -10.71 20.00
CA GLY A 24 10.98 -11.37 20.18
C GLY A 24 10.75 -12.60 19.29
N ARG A 25 11.66 -12.94 18.37
CA ARG A 25 11.59 -14.21 17.62
C ARG A 25 12.31 -15.34 18.36
N ARG A 26 11.69 -16.52 18.34
CA ARG A 26 12.25 -17.75 18.90
C ARG A 26 12.18 -18.86 17.86
N PHE A 27 13.09 -19.82 17.93
CA PHE A 27 13.01 -21.04 17.14
C PHE A 27 11.89 -21.93 17.72
N SER A 28 11.15 -22.61 16.86
CA SER A 28 10.02 -23.47 17.26
C SER A 28 10.48 -24.86 17.74
N ASP A 29 9.53 -25.65 18.24
CA ASP A 29 9.69 -27.08 18.57
C ASP A 29 10.81 -27.39 19.58
N GLY A 30 10.96 -26.51 20.58
CA GLY A 30 11.97 -26.68 21.63
C GLY A 30 13.41 -26.35 21.23
N LEU A 31 13.66 -26.03 19.95
CA LEU A 31 15.01 -25.74 19.45
C LEU A 31 15.63 -24.51 20.14
N HIS A 32 14.81 -23.49 20.41
CA HIS A 32 15.30 -22.28 21.07
C HIS A 32 15.73 -22.56 22.52
N GLN A 33 14.96 -23.38 23.23
CA GLN A 33 15.28 -23.81 24.59
C GLN A 33 16.53 -24.70 24.62
N ALA A 34 16.74 -25.53 23.60
CA ALA A 34 17.97 -26.31 23.46
C ALA A 34 19.21 -25.41 23.26
N ILE A 35 19.08 -24.33 22.49
CA ILE A 35 20.14 -23.32 22.31
C ILE A 35 20.36 -22.54 23.63
N GLU A 36 19.29 -22.11 24.31
CA GLU A 36 19.38 -21.46 25.62
C GLU A 36 20.11 -22.34 26.63
N ALA A 37 19.81 -23.64 26.67
CA ALA A 37 20.50 -24.62 27.51
C ALA A 37 21.98 -24.80 27.13
N LYS A 38 22.29 -24.87 25.83
CA LYS A 38 23.66 -24.97 25.31
C LYS A 38 24.51 -23.77 25.73
N GLU A 39 23.95 -22.57 25.61
CA GLU A 39 24.63 -21.31 25.93
C GLU A 39 24.54 -20.95 27.43
N LYS A 40 23.93 -21.82 28.24
CA LYS A 40 23.77 -21.67 29.70
C LYS A 40 23.07 -20.37 30.11
N VAL A 41 22.15 -19.88 29.28
CA VAL A 41 21.28 -18.75 29.62
C VAL A 41 19.98 -19.25 30.26
N GLU A 42 19.21 -18.31 30.84
CA GLU A 42 17.92 -18.63 31.44
C GLU A 42 16.94 -19.14 30.38
N ILE A 43 16.48 -20.39 30.56
CA ILE A 43 15.53 -21.03 29.64
C ILE A 43 14.16 -20.42 29.88
N GLN A 44 13.66 -19.66 28.90
CA GLN A 44 12.33 -19.05 29.03
C GLN A 44 11.25 -20.07 28.62
N SER A 45 10.13 -20.06 29.35
CA SER A 45 8.96 -20.89 29.06
C SER A 45 8.51 -20.78 27.60
N GLU A 46 8.07 -21.88 27.02
CA GLU A 46 7.57 -21.89 25.65
C GLU A 46 6.28 -21.07 25.53
N ASN A 47 6.18 -20.28 24.46
CA ASN A 47 4.91 -19.63 24.11
C ASN A 47 3.99 -20.70 23.51
N GLN A 48 3.04 -21.19 24.29
CA GLN A 48 2.05 -22.15 23.83
C GLN A 48 0.87 -21.44 23.14
N THR A 49 0.48 -21.94 21.97
CA THR A 49 -0.74 -21.47 21.29
C THR A 49 -1.97 -22.10 21.97
N LEU A 50 -2.77 -21.29 22.67
CA LEU A 50 -3.97 -21.76 23.37
C LEU A 50 -5.17 -21.98 22.44
N ALA A 51 -5.31 -21.15 21.41
CA ALA A 51 -6.38 -21.23 20.44
C ALA A 51 -5.89 -20.71 19.08
N SER A 52 -6.39 -21.30 18.00
CA SER A 52 -6.12 -20.83 16.65
C SER A 52 -7.32 -21.10 15.75
N ILE A 53 -7.57 -20.20 14.80
CA ILE A 53 -8.54 -20.40 13.73
C ILE A 53 -8.06 -19.63 12.50
N THR A 54 -8.18 -20.23 11.32
CA THR A 54 -7.92 -19.56 10.05
C THR A 54 -9.07 -18.60 9.72
N TYR A 55 -8.82 -17.48 9.04
CA TYR A 55 -9.89 -16.61 8.55
C TYR A 55 -10.96 -17.36 7.72
N GLN A 56 -10.53 -18.32 6.90
CA GLN A 56 -11.44 -19.15 6.11
C GLN A 56 -12.48 -19.86 7.00
N ASN A 57 -12.02 -20.63 7.98
CA ASN A 57 -12.91 -21.31 8.93
C ASN A 57 -13.68 -20.33 9.80
N TYR A 58 -13.08 -19.22 10.23
CA TYR A 58 -13.76 -18.21 11.05
C TYR A 58 -14.97 -17.61 10.34
N PHE A 59 -14.82 -17.18 9.07
CA PHE A 59 -15.94 -16.61 8.32
C PHE A 59 -17.01 -17.62 7.95
N ARG A 60 -16.67 -18.92 7.86
CA ARG A 60 -17.65 -20.00 7.64
C ARG A 60 -18.56 -20.25 8.84
N LEU A 61 -18.22 -19.74 10.04
CA LEU A 61 -19.08 -19.85 11.22
C LEU A 61 -20.30 -18.91 11.17
N TYR A 62 -20.28 -17.89 10.31
CA TYR A 62 -21.39 -16.95 10.19
C TYR A 62 -22.55 -17.59 9.43
N GLU A 63 -23.76 -17.49 9.98
CA GLU A 63 -24.99 -17.96 9.32
C GLU A 63 -25.22 -17.28 7.96
N LYS A 64 -24.84 -16.01 7.85
CA LYS A 64 -24.92 -15.21 6.63
C LYS A 64 -23.61 -14.49 6.40
N LEU A 65 -23.02 -14.74 5.23
CA LEU A 65 -21.79 -14.11 4.79
C LEU A 65 -22.01 -13.36 3.47
N SER A 66 -21.47 -12.14 3.40
CA SER A 66 -21.48 -11.30 2.20
C SER A 66 -20.26 -10.38 2.20
N GLY A 67 -19.83 -9.94 1.02
CA GLY A 67 -18.69 -9.03 0.88
C GLY A 67 -18.80 -8.13 -0.35
N MET A 68 -17.99 -7.07 -0.36
CA MET A 68 -17.91 -6.12 -1.47
C MET A 68 -16.45 -5.80 -1.79
N THR A 69 -16.12 -5.71 -3.07
CA THR A 69 -14.81 -5.29 -3.58
C THR A 69 -14.91 -4.97 -5.07
N GLY A 70 -13.99 -4.15 -5.58
CA GLY A 70 -13.92 -3.81 -7.00
C GLY A 70 -13.28 -4.89 -7.89
N THR A 71 -12.60 -5.89 -7.30
CA THR A 71 -11.72 -6.83 -8.04
C THR A 71 -12.00 -8.31 -7.76
N ALA A 72 -13.21 -8.67 -7.29
CA ALA A 72 -13.52 -10.06 -6.93
C ALA A 72 -13.68 -11.02 -8.12
N MET A 73 -13.91 -10.53 -9.34
CA MET A 73 -14.29 -11.39 -10.46
C MET A 73 -13.20 -12.41 -10.84
N THR A 74 -11.92 -12.08 -10.63
CA THR A 74 -10.82 -13.01 -10.91
C THR A 74 -10.76 -14.16 -9.91
N GLU A 75 -11.23 -13.95 -8.68
CA GLU A 75 -11.20 -14.94 -7.59
C GLU A 75 -12.59 -15.56 -7.33
N ALA A 76 -13.52 -15.44 -8.29
CA ALA A 76 -14.90 -15.86 -8.11
C ALA A 76 -15.05 -17.36 -7.79
N GLU A 77 -14.21 -18.19 -8.42
CA GLU A 77 -14.16 -19.63 -8.18
C GLU A 77 -13.68 -19.94 -6.75
N GLU A 78 -12.59 -19.31 -6.31
CA GLU A 78 -12.07 -19.48 -4.94
C GLU A 78 -13.09 -19.03 -3.88
N PHE A 79 -13.78 -17.90 -4.10
CA PHE A 79 -14.86 -17.45 -3.20
C PHE A 79 -16.01 -18.45 -3.11
N TYR A 80 -16.36 -19.09 -4.21
CA TYR A 80 -17.41 -20.11 -4.23
C TYR A 80 -16.95 -21.42 -3.59
N ASP A 81 -15.72 -21.84 -3.81
CA ASP A 81 -15.22 -23.10 -3.28
C ASP A 81 -15.05 -23.07 -1.77
N ILE A 82 -14.46 -21.99 -1.25
CA ILE A 82 -14.17 -21.84 0.17
C ILE A 82 -15.41 -21.39 0.96
N TYR A 83 -16.13 -20.39 0.45
CA TYR A 83 -17.19 -19.71 1.21
C TYR A 83 -18.60 -19.90 0.62
N LYS A 84 -18.73 -20.57 -0.53
CA LYS A 84 -20.00 -20.69 -1.27
C LYS A 84 -20.58 -19.32 -1.64
N LEU A 85 -19.73 -18.32 -1.78
CA LEU A 85 -20.11 -16.96 -2.17
C LEU A 85 -20.09 -16.84 -3.69
N ARG A 86 -21.20 -16.37 -4.26
CA ARG A 86 -21.27 -16.01 -5.69
C ARG A 86 -20.79 -14.59 -5.89
N THR A 87 -19.90 -14.38 -6.85
CA THR A 87 -19.45 -13.05 -7.25
C THR A 87 -20.34 -12.51 -8.37
N VAL A 88 -20.86 -11.30 -8.17
CA VAL A 88 -21.69 -10.60 -9.17
C VAL A 88 -21.03 -9.26 -9.49
N ALA A 89 -20.79 -8.99 -10.77
CA ALA A 89 -20.35 -7.67 -11.21
C ALA A 89 -21.54 -6.71 -11.26
N ILE A 90 -21.53 -5.71 -10.39
CA ILE A 90 -22.50 -4.61 -10.43
C ILE A 90 -22.02 -3.58 -11.46
N PRO A 91 -22.89 -3.11 -12.38
CA PRO A 91 -22.50 -2.11 -13.36
C PRO A 91 -22.10 -0.80 -12.68
N THR A 92 -21.15 -0.09 -13.29
CA THR A 92 -20.72 1.22 -12.79
C THR A 92 -21.81 2.28 -13.02
N ASN A 93 -21.90 3.25 -12.12
CA ASN A 93 -22.85 4.36 -12.24
C ASN A 93 -22.58 5.25 -13.48
N ALA A 94 -21.32 5.34 -13.90
CA ALA A 94 -20.89 6.07 -15.09
C ALA A 94 -20.03 5.17 -15.99
N LEU A 95 -19.93 5.52 -17.27
CA LEU A 95 -19.08 4.81 -18.22
C LEU A 95 -17.60 4.93 -17.82
N MET A 96 -16.90 3.80 -17.81
CA MET A 96 -15.48 3.74 -17.49
C MET A 96 -14.66 4.18 -18.71
N ILE A 97 -13.93 5.29 -18.58
CA ILE A 97 -13.12 5.91 -19.65
C ILE A 97 -11.62 5.97 -19.33
N ARG A 98 -11.17 5.24 -18.30
CA ARG A 98 -9.75 5.19 -17.90
C ARG A 98 -8.95 4.55 -19.03
N ASN A 99 -7.84 5.19 -19.40
CA ASN A 99 -6.93 4.66 -20.40
C ASN A 99 -5.80 3.87 -19.73
N ASP A 100 -5.88 2.54 -19.78
CA ASP A 100 -4.85 1.64 -19.26
C ASP A 100 -3.76 1.43 -20.33
N VAL A 101 -2.56 1.95 -20.06
CA VAL A 101 -1.41 1.82 -20.96
C VAL A 101 -0.63 0.54 -20.68
N ASN A 102 0.02 -0.02 -21.71
CA ASN A 102 0.87 -1.19 -21.57
C ASN A 102 2.09 -0.91 -20.68
N ASP A 103 2.56 -1.97 -20.01
CA ASP A 103 3.75 -1.92 -19.18
C ASP A 103 5.00 -1.50 -19.96
N GLN A 104 5.86 -0.72 -19.32
CA GLN A 104 7.19 -0.38 -19.83
C GLN A 104 8.24 -1.17 -19.07
N ILE A 105 8.95 -2.04 -19.78
CA ILE A 105 9.97 -2.93 -19.20
C ILE A 105 11.34 -2.33 -19.46
N PHE A 106 12.15 -2.20 -18.42
CA PHE A 106 13.51 -1.67 -18.47
C PHE A 106 14.51 -2.74 -18.08
N ARG A 107 15.70 -2.68 -18.66
CA ARG A 107 16.78 -3.65 -18.37
C ARG A 107 17.33 -3.46 -16.95
N THR A 108 17.44 -2.21 -16.51
CA THR A 108 18.00 -1.87 -15.20
C THR A 108 17.04 -1.06 -14.35
N GLU A 109 17.18 -1.14 -13.03
CA GLU A 109 16.40 -0.30 -12.12
C GLU A 109 16.67 1.19 -12.32
N ASN A 110 17.91 1.57 -12.62
CA ASN A 110 18.28 2.98 -12.80
C ASN A 110 17.55 3.59 -14.01
N GLU A 111 17.45 2.85 -15.12
CA GLU A 111 16.65 3.26 -16.28
C GLU A 111 15.17 3.37 -15.94
N LYS A 112 14.62 2.39 -15.20
CA LYS A 112 13.25 2.39 -14.69
C LYS A 112 12.96 3.64 -13.85
N TYR A 113 13.79 3.93 -12.85
CA TYR A 113 13.62 5.10 -12.00
C TYR A 113 13.74 6.40 -12.80
N LYS A 114 14.70 6.50 -13.72
CA LYS A 114 14.83 7.66 -14.59
C LYS A 114 13.58 7.89 -15.44
N ALA A 115 12.99 6.83 -15.99
CA ALA A 115 11.75 6.91 -16.75
C ALA A 115 10.55 7.33 -15.88
N ILE A 116 10.42 6.76 -14.68
CA ILE A 116 9.38 7.14 -13.70
C ILE A 116 9.50 8.63 -13.36
N ILE A 117 10.70 9.10 -12.99
CA ILE A 117 10.93 10.49 -12.60
C ILE A 117 10.66 11.45 -13.77
N ASN A 118 11.08 11.10 -14.99
CA ASN A 118 10.76 11.88 -16.18
C ASN A 118 9.25 11.94 -16.42
N LYS A 119 8.52 10.84 -16.20
CA LYS A 119 7.07 10.82 -16.35
C LYS A 119 6.38 11.71 -15.31
N ILE A 120 6.78 11.62 -14.04
CA ILE A 120 6.29 12.48 -12.95
C ILE A 120 6.56 13.95 -13.29
N LYS A 121 7.77 14.26 -13.77
CA LYS A 121 8.14 15.62 -14.19
C LYS A 121 7.22 16.15 -15.29
N ASN A 122 6.96 15.36 -16.35
CA ASN A 122 6.07 15.77 -17.44
C ASN A 122 4.62 16.00 -16.95
N CYS A 123 4.13 15.15 -16.05
CA CYS A 123 2.81 15.35 -15.44
C CYS A 123 2.78 16.63 -14.58
N ASN A 124 3.84 16.89 -13.81
CA ASN A 124 3.97 18.09 -13.00
C ASN A 124 4.00 19.36 -13.87
N GLU A 125 4.78 19.37 -14.97
CA GLU A 125 4.83 20.48 -15.94
C GLU A 125 3.49 20.74 -16.64
N THR A 126 2.63 19.73 -16.72
CA THR A 126 1.27 19.85 -17.28
C THR A 126 0.18 20.05 -16.22
N ASN A 127 0.57 20.13 -14.94
CA ASN A 127 -0.28 20.22 -13.75
C ASN A 127 -1.21 19.02 -13.54
N GLN A 128 -0.91 17.87 -14.15
CA GLN A 128 -1.67 16.64 -13.97
C GLN A 128 -1.30 15.96 -12.63
N PRO A 129 -2.27 15.59 -11.76
CA PRO A 129 -1.99 14.86 -10.54
C PRO A 129 -1.44 13.46 -10.82
N VAL A 130 -0.48 13.03 -9.98
CA VAL A 130 0.19 11.73 -10.11
C VAL A 130 0.16 10.96 -8.79
N LEU A 131 -0.26 9.70 -8.87
CA LEU A 131 -0.10 8.70 -7.81
C LEU A 131 0.95 7.67 -8.21
N VAL A 132 1.97 7.48 -7.38
CA VAL A 132 3.06 6.52 -7.61
C VAL A 132 2.94 5.40 -6.59
N GLY A 133 2.65 4.17 -7.05
CA GLY A 133 2.56 2.97 -6.22
C GLY A 133 3.89 2.23 -6.15
N THR A 134 4.38 1.99 -4.94
CA THR A 134 5.59 1.18 -4.66
C THR A 134 5.26 -0.06 -3.84
N THR A 135 6.15 -1.04 -3.82
CA THR A 135 5.98 -2.28 -3.05
C THR A 135 6.57 -2.21 -1.64
N SER A 136 7.48 -1.26 -1.37
CA SER A 136 8.19 -1.16 -0.08
C SER A 136 8.56 0.28 0.28
N ILE A 137 8.72 0.53 1.58
CA ILE A 137 9.04 1.87 2.12
C ILE A 137 10.39 2.35 1.59
N GLU A 138 11.38 1.44 1.49
CA GLU A 138 12.70 1.76 0.94
C GLU A 138 12.61 2.31 -0.48
N LYS A 139 11.79 1.69 -1.34
CA LYS A 139 11.57 2.16 -2.72
C LYS A 139 10.83 3.48 -2.77
N SER A 140 9.86 3.70 -1.87
CA SER A 140 9.20 5.00 -1.71
C SER A 140 10.20 6.11 -1.34
N GLU A 141 11.08 5.85 -0.38
CA GLU A 141 12.10 6.81 0.05
C GLU A 141 13.13 7.08 -1.05
N LYS A 142 13.54 6.05 -1.80
CA LYS A 142 14.43 6.21 -2.96
C LYS A 142 13.83 7.13 -4.02
N ILE A 143 12.54 6.95 -4.37
CA ILE A 143 11.85 7.83 -5.33
C ILE A 143 11.68 9.24 -4.75
N SER A 144 11.30 9.35 -3.47
CA SER A 144 11.20 10.61 -2.73
C SER A 144 12.50 11.41 -2.80
N GLN A 145 13.65 10.78 -2.55
CA GLN A 145 14.97 11.41 -2.67
C GLN A 145 15.24 11.94 -4.08
N LEU A 146 14.99 11.11 -5.12
CA LEU A 146 15.17 11.52 -6.52
C LEU A 146 14.25 12.70 -6.90
N LEU A 147 13.03 12.76 -6.37
CA LEU A 147 12.13 13.89 -6.57
C LEU A 147 12.60 15.15 -5.82
N LYS A 148 13.17 15.02 -4.61
CA LYS A 148 13.77 16.16 -3.87
C LYS A 148 14.92 16.78 -4.64
N GLU A 149 15.80 15.97 -5.23
CA GLU A 149 16.90 16.44 -6.09
C GLU A 149 16.40 17.24 -7.30
N LYS A 150 15.23 16.86 -7.84
CA LYS A 150 14.56 17.56 -8.94
C LYS A 150 13.65 18.71 -8.48
N LYS A 151 13.58 19.00 -7.18
CA LYS A 151 12.73 20.03 -6.57
C LYS A 151 11.23 19.84 -6.84
N ILE A 152 10.79 18.60 -7.00
CA ILE A 152 9.37 18.26 -7.17
C ILE A 152 8.74 18.04 -5.80
N ARG A 153 7.73 18.85 -5.46
CA ARG A 153 6.95 18.70 -4.23
C ARG A 153 6.14 17.41 -4.30
N HIS A 154 6.21 16.59 -3.27
CA HIS A 154 5.50 15.33 -3.20
C HIS A 154 5.20 14.95 -1.75
N ASN A 155 4.24 14.05 -1.57
CA ASN A 155 3.92 13.42 -0.30
C ASN A 155 4.25 11.92 -0.35
N VAL A 156 4.63 11.35 0.80
CA VAL A 156 4.93 9.92 0.93
C VAL A 156 4.02 9.30 1.98
N LEU A 157 3.40 8.17 1.65
CA LEU A 157 2.47 7.43 2.49
C LEU A 157 3.05 6.05 2.77
N ASN A 158 3.24 5.73 4.05
CA ASN A 158 3.98 4.55 4.49
C ASN A 158 3.11 3.58 5.33
N ALA A 159 1.79 3.72 5.32
CA ALA A 159 0.82 2.93 6.08
C ALA A 159 1.04 2.97 7.61
N LYS A 160 1.64 4.05 8.14
CA LYS A 160 1.93 4.21 9.57
C LYS A 160 0.89 5.04 10.31
N ASN A 161 0.28 6.02 9.65
CA ASN A 161 -0.69 6.92 10.28
C ASN A 161 -1.92 7.08 9.38
N HIS A 162 -2.93 6.26 9.62
CA HIS A 162 -4.11 6.17 8.75
C HIS A 162 -4.89 7.49 8.62
N GLU A 163 -5.08 8.25 9.70
CA GLU A 163 -5.86 9.50 9.64
C GLU A 163 -5.17 10.58 8.80
N ARG A 164 -3.86 10.79 9.04
CA ARG A 164 -3.09 11.76 8.28
C ARG A 164 -2.92 11.34 6.82
N GLU A 165 -2.74 10.04 6.57
CA GLU A 165 -2.63 9.50 5.22
C GLU A 165 -3.94 9.65 4.43
N ALA A 166 -5.08 9.45 5.08
CA ALA A 166 -6.40 9.69 4.48
C ALA A 166 -6.57 11.15 4.05
N GLN A 167 -6.13 12.11 4.88
CA GLN A 167 -6.14 13.54 4.52
C GLN A 167 -5.27 13.84 3.29
N ILE A 168 -4.08 13.24 3.20
CA ILE A 168 -3.19 13.44 2.05
C ILE A 168 -3.76 12.82 0.77
N ILE A 169 -4.31 11.60 0.86
CA ILE A 169 -4.93 10.90 -0.28
C ILE A 169 -6.14 11.64 -0.80
N ALA A 170 -6.96 12.16 0.10
CA ALA A 170 -8.10 13.01 -0.22
C ALA A 170 -7.71 14.24 -1.06
N GLU A 171 -6.48 14.76 -0.90
CA GLU A 171 -5.97 15.89 -1.68
C GLU A 171 -5.13 15.49 -2.90
N ALA A 172 -4.86 14.20 -3.11
CA ALA A 172 -3.99 13.72 -4.19
C ALA A 172 -4.54 13.97 -5.60
N GLY A 173 -5.83 14.31 -5.73
CA GLY A 173 -6.46 14.66 -7.01
C GLY A 173 -6.43 16.14 -7.38
N LYS A 174 -5.74 16.99 -6.60
CA LYS A 174 -5.54 18.42 -6.90
C LYS A 174 -4.49 18.65 -7.98
N LEU A 175 -4.51 19.81 -8.61
CA LEU A 175 -3.50 20.18 -9.62
C LEU A 175 -2.09 20.11 -9.02
N GLU A 176 -1.11 19.66 -9.82
CA GLU A 176 0.30 19.50 -9.43
C GLU A 176 0.57 18.53 -8.26
N ALA A 177 -0.46 17.86 -7.73
CA ALA A 177 -0.30 16.93 -6.62
C ALA A 177 0.49 15.70 -7.04
N THR A 178 1.57 15.40 -6.31
CA THR A 178 2.37 14.18 -6.50
C THR A 178 2.38 13.39 -5.19
N THR A 179 1.83 12.19 -5.23
CA THR A 179 1.70 11.34 -4.04
C THR A 179 2.36 9.99 -4.30
N ILE A 180 3.26 9.59 -3.41
CA ILE A 180 3.88 8.27 -3.40
C ILE A 180 3.17 7.43 -2.34
N ALA A 181 2.57 6.34 -2.76
CA ALA A 181 1.88 5.40 -1.88
C ALA A 181 2.64 4.07 -1.83
N THR A 182 2.98 3.66 -0.61
CA THR A 182 3.62 2.36 -0.37
C THR A 182 2.55 1.29 -0.19
N ASN A 183 2.56 0.29 -1.06
CA ASN A 183 1.61 -0.81 -1.08
C ASN A 183 0.15 -0.30 -1.04
N MET A 184 -0.66 -0.75 -0.08
CA MET A 184 -2.05 -0.33 0.07
C MET A 184 -2.22 0.93 0.95
N ALA A 185 -1.21 1.79 1.09
CA ALA A 185 -1.35 3.05 1.82
C ALA A 185 -2.43 3.93 1.16
N GLY A 186 -3.33 4.49 1.97
CA GLY A 186 -4.48 5.23 1.46
C GLY A 186 -5.71 4.40 1.08
N ARG A 187 -5.69 3.08 1.33
CA ARG A 187 -6.84 2.21 1.06
C ARG A 187 -8.08 2.71 1.79
N GLY A 188 -9.20 2.78 1.06
CA GLY A 188 -10.51 3.16 1.61
C GLY A 188 -10.81 4.66 1.59
N THR A 189 -9.88 5.49 1.08
CA THR A 189 -10.15 6.91 0.82
C THR A 189 -10.16 7.18 -0.69
N ASP A 190 -11.25 7.75 -1.20
CA ASP A 190 -11.37 8.09 -2.61
C ASP A 190 -10.52 9.30 -2.99
N ILE A 191 -9.81 9.21 -4.13
CA ILE A 191 -9.10 10.32 -4.73
C ILE A 191 -10.05 11.07 -5.66
N GLN A 192 -10.65 12.15 -5.16
CA GLN A 192 -11.51 13.02 -5.95
C GLN A 192 -10.68 14.05 -6.74
N LEU A 193 -10.96 14.20 -8.03
CA LEU A 193 -10.32 15.22 -8.87
C LEU A 193 -10.75 16.62 -8.40
N GLY A 194 -9.79 17.52 -8.21
CA GLY A 194 -10.01 18.85 -7.59
C GLY A 194 -9.96 18.84 -6.06
N GLY A 195 -9.64 17.71 -5.44
CA GLY A 195 -9.58 17.54 -3.98
C GLY A 195 -10.90 17.08 -3.37
N ASN A 196 -10.81 16.44 -2.20
CA ASN A 196 -11.94 15.80 -1.56
C ASN A 196 -12.90 16.79 -0.88
N GLN A 197 -14.18 16.67 -1.23
CA GLN A 197 -15.28 17.44 -0.65
C GLN A 197 -15.73 16.88 0.71
N SER A 198 -15.51 15.59 0.98
CA SER A 198 -16.07 14.91 2.16
C SER A 198 -15.49 15.37 3.49
N ASN A 199 -14.32 16.02 3.48
CA ASN A 199 -13.65 16.50 4.69
C ASN A 199 -14.02 17.96 5.02
N LEU A 200 -14.80 18.64 4.18
CA LEU A 200 -15.21 20.03 4.38
C LEU A 200 -16.54 20.10 5.14
N SER A 201 -16.66 21.05 6.07
CA SER A 201 -17.97 21.37 6.67
C SER A 201 -18.92 21.93 5.61
N LYS A 202 -20.24 21.79 5.78
CA LYS A 202 -21.24 22.27 4.81
C LYS A 202 -21.00 23.73 4.37
N LYS A 203 -20.62 24.58 5.31
CA LYS A 203 -20.35 26.01 5.07
C LYS A 203 -19.12 26.23 4.19
N GLU A 204 -18.02 25.52 4.47
CA GLU A 204 -16.79 25.59 3.64
C GLU A 204 -17.00 25.00 2.26
N LEU A 205 -17.84 23.96 2.16
CA LEU A 205 -18.20 23.32 0.91
C LEU A 205 -18.95 24.29 0.01
N ASP A 206 -19.92 25.03 0.54
CA ASP A 206 -20.68 26.03 -0.22
C ASP A 206 -19.78 27.20 -0.67
N GLU A 207 -18.84 27.65 0.18
CA GLU A 207 -17.90 28.72 -0.16
C GLU A 207 -16.84 28.30 -1.19
N LYS A 208 -16.38 27.04 -1.16
CA LYS A 208 -15.29 26.54 -2.02
C LYS A 208 -15.78 25.72 -3.21
N ARG A 209 -17.09 25.50 -3.35
CA ARG A 209 -17.68 24.63 -4.37
C ARG A 209 -17.23 24.97 -5.78
N ASP A 210 -17.32 26.25 -6.13
CA ASP A 210 -16.98 26.75 -7.46
C ASP A 210 -15.48 26.60 -7.75
N LEU A 211 -14.64 26.81 -6.73
CA LEU A 211 -13.19 26.62 -6.84
C LEU A 211 -12.85 25.15 -7.08
N ILE A 212 -13.42 24.23 -6.28
CA ILE A 212 -13.20 22.78 -6.43
C ILE A 212 -13.71 22.30 -7.79
N LEU A 213 -14.87 22.78 -8.24
CA LEU A 213 -15.42 22.40 -9.53
C LEU A 213 -14.55 22.91 -10.69
N LYS A 214 -14.04 24.14 -10.58
CA LYS A 214 -13.10 24.71 -11.55
C LYS A 214 -11.81 23.89 -11.60
N GLU A 215 -11.23 23.58 -10.45
CA GLU A 215 -10.00 22.78 -10.37
C GLU A 215 -10.22 21.35 -10.91
N LYS A 216 -11.33 20.71 -10.55
CA LYS A 216 -11.75 19.42 -11.09
C LYS A 216 -11.82 19.43 -12.62
N ASN A 217 -12.43 20.45 -13.20
CA ASN A 217 -12.55 20.58 -14.66
C ASN A 217 -11.18 20.77 -15.31
N GLU A 218 -10.28 21.53 -14.69
CA GLU A 218 -8.90 21.65 -15.17
C GLU A 218 -8.16 20.32 -15.11
N VAL A 219 -8.25 19.57 -14.00
CA VAL A 219 -7.65 18.23 -13.88
C VAL A 219 -8.18 17.28 -14.96
N ILE A 220 -9.49 17.31 -15.24
CA ILE A 220 -10.10 16.50 -16.32
C ILE A 220 -9.52 16.89 -17.68
N LYS A 221 -9.38 18.18 -17.99
CA LYS A 221 -8.77 18.65 -19.25
C LYS A 221 -7.30 18.20 -19.39
N LYS A 222 -6.58 18.03 -18.28
CA LYS A 222 -5.20 17.51 -18.25
C LYS A 222 -5.12 15.98 -18.34
N GLY A 223 -6.25 15.27 -18.41
CA GLY A 223 -6.31 13.81 -18.55
C GLY A 223 -6.65 13.05 -17.27
N GLY A 224 -7.04 13.74 -16.19
CA GLY A 224 -7.40 13.12 -14.92
C GLY A 224 -6.19 12.68 -14.08
N LEU A 225 -6.43 11.81 -13.09
CA LEU A 225 -5.38 11.25 -12.25
C LEU A 225 -4.50 10.28 -13.05
N TYR A 226 -3.19 10.49 -13.01
CA TYR A 226 -2.22 9.56 -13.60
C TYR A 226 -1.66 8.61 -12.54
N VAL A 227 -1.76 7.30 -12.77
CA VAL A 227 -1.26 6.27 -11.83
C VAL A 227 -0.03 5.59 -12.40
N ILE A 228 1.05 5.52 -11.61
CA ILE A 228 2.30 4.84 -11.95
C ILE A 228 2.49 3.68 -10.98
N GLY A 229 2.35 2.45 -11.47
CA GLY A 229 2.88 1.27 -10.79
C GLY A 229 4.38 1.18 -11.03
N THR A 230 5.18 1.19 -9.97
CA THR A 230 6.65 1.09 -10.11
C THR A 230 7.12 -0.34 -10.34
N GLU A 231 6.30 -1.31 -9.92
CA GLU A 231 6.53 -2.75 -9.99
C GLU A 231 5.17 -3.47 -10.00
N ARG A 232 5.17 -4.74 -10.41
CA ARG A 232 3.98 -5.60 -10.27
C ARG A 232 3.92 -6.17 -8.85
N HIS A 233 2.71 -6.27 -8.33
CA HIS A 233 2.44 -7.01 -7.10
C HIS A 233 2.42 -8.53 -7.36
N GLU A 234 2.42 -9.31 -6.28
CA GLU A 234 2.39 -10.78 -6.33
C GLU A 234 1.14 -11.33 -7.02
N SER A 235 0.05 -10.56 -7.04
CA SER A 235 -1.19 -10.90 -7.72
C SER A 235 -1.60 -9.77 -8.65
N ARG A 236 -2.15 -10.14 -9.82
CA ARG A 236 -2.75 -9.21 -10.79
C ARG A 236 -3.93 -8.42 -10.21
N ARG A 237 -4.53 -8.92 -9.11
CA ARG A 237 -5.65 -8.29 -8.43
C ARG A 237 -5.26 -7.00 -7.69
N ILE A 238 -4.01 -6.90 -7.26
CA ILE A 238 -3.44 -5.77 -6.50
C ILE A 238 -2.82 -4.80 -7.50
#